data_AF-A0A4R8BY94-F1
#
_entry.id   AF-A0A4R8BY94-F1
#
_cell.length_a   1.000
_cell.length_b   1.000
_cell.length_c   1.000
_cell.angle_alpha   90.00
_cell.angle_beta   90.00
_cell.angle_gamma   90.00
#
_symmetry.space_group_name_H-M   'P 1'
#
loop_
_entity.id
_entity.type
_entity.pdbx_description
1 polymer ?
#
loop_
_entity_poly.entity_id
_entity_poly.type
_entity_poly.pdbx_seq_one_letter_code
_entity_poly.pdbx_strand_id
1 'polypeptide(L)'
;MTVLTRWHVGPWTTRGTRPGEPFEPGRKRTPDELNFDVVGLARILGRRLSGRDELQVRLWQNELRPTHTRLVGVHTLADPSNARLLEDTAQQALAWLAERAPDGYEFVLTDALELRPLLDLDAEVVAVEAVVELAGVDLPASRLATAHVRRAASGDWYAGDAVCNWSGPHESADAAAAVVQAARTELIDQLRAAGRDDLAATSARWPDVPIER
;
A
#
# COMPACT_ATOMS: atom_id res chain seq x y z
N MET A 1 5.88 -12.98 -8.94
CA MET A 1 5.53 -11.85 -9.84
C MET A 1 5.55 -10.58 -9.00
N THR A 2 6.36 -9.59 -9.36
CA THR A 2 6.41 -8.29 -8.69
C THR A 2 5.20 -7.47 -9.11
N VAL A 3 4.30 -7.19 -8.17
CA VAL A 3 3.17 -6.29 -8.36
C VAL A 3 3.70 -4.93 -8.81
N LEU A 4 3.30 -4.50 -10.01
CA LEU A 4 3.53 -3.14 -10.50
C LEU A 4 2.56 -2.21 -9.76
N THR A 5 2.88 -1.84 -8.51
CA THR A 5 2.20 -0.71 -7.87
C THR A 5 2.60 0.56 -8.62
N ARG A 6 1.61 1.31 -9.12
CA ARG A 6 1.81 2.51 -9.93
C ARG A 6 2.34 3.63 -9.02
N TRP A 7 3.67 3.78 -8.99
CA TRP A 7 4.40 4.79 -8.23
C TRP A 7 4.03 6.20 -8.71
N HIS A 8 3.23 6.94 -7.94
CA HIS A 8 2.82 8.31 -8.28
C HIS A 8 3.79 9.39 -7.78
N VAL A 9 5.03 9.04 -7.43
CA VAL A 9 6.01 10.02 -6.95
C VAL A 9 7.43 9.79 -7.51
N GLY A 10 7.52 9.55 -8.82
CA GLY A 10 8.77 9.67 -9.59
C GLY A 10 9.86 8.63 -9.29
N PRO A 11 11.02 8.71 -9.98
CA PRO A 11 12.11 7.75 -9.89
C PRO A 11 12.87 7.77 -8.54
N TRP A 12 12.44 8.61 -7.59
CA TRP A 12 13.11 8.87 -6.32
C TRP A 12 12.52 8.07 -5.16
N THR A 13 11.25 7.66 -5.22
CA THR A 13 10.61 6.86 -4.15
C THR A 13 10.70 5.37 -4.49
N THR A 14 11.80 4.73 -4.09
CA THR A 14 11.91 3.25 -4.15
C THR A 14 11.41 2.67 -2.84
N ARG A 15 11.12 1.37 -2.80
CA ARG A 15 10.84 0.68 -1.53
C ARG A 15 12.04 0.79 -0.59
N GLY A 16 11.78 1.06 0.68
CA GLY A 16 12.67 1.00 1.81
C GLY A 16 12.53 -0.30 2.59
N THR A 17 13.46 -0.54 3.49
CA THR A 17 13.41 -1.65 4.44
C THR A 17 12.46 -1.28 5.58
N ARG A 18 11.43 -2.11 5.81
CA ARG A 18 10.48 -1.91 6.91
C ARG A 18 11.13 -2.22 8.27
N PRO A 19 10.59 -1.68 9.38
CA PRO A 19 11.01 -2.11 10.71
C PRO A 19 10.92 -3.63 10.87
N GLY A 20 12.02 -4.26 11.29
CA GLY A 20 12.11 -5.71 11.49
C GLY A 20 12.39 -6.54 10.22
N GLU A 21 12.42 -5.93 9.03
CA GLU A 21 12.87 -6.61 7.82
C GLU A 21 14.40 -6.66 7.72
N PRO A 22 14.98 -7.71 7.11
CA PRO A 22 16.40 -7.72 6.78
C PRO A 22 16.72 -6.67 5.71
N PHE A 23 17.92 -6.08 5.78
CA PHE A 23 18.40 -5.19 4.73
C PHE A 23 18.63 -5.94 3.43
N GLU A 24 18.21 -5.33 2.31
CA GLU A 24 18.42 -5.85 0.97
C GLU A 24 19.18 -4.83 0.09
N PRO A 25 20.51 -4.71 0.27
CA PRO A 25 21.32 -3.78 -0.52
C PRO A 25 21.15 -3.97 -2.02
N GLY A 26 21.08 -2.87 -2.75
CA GLY A 26 20.82 -2.81 -4.19
C GLY A 26 19.36 -3.04 -4.59
N ARG A 27 18.46 -3.31 -3.63
CA ARG A 27 17.04 -3.59 -3.90
C ARG A 27 16.08 -2.68 -3.13
N LYS A 28 16.33 -2.51 -1.83
CA LYS A 28 15.52 -1.66 -0.93
C LYS A 28 16.41 -0.58 -0.33
N ARG A 29 15.85 0.60 -0.08
CA ARG A 29 16.51 1.69 0.65
C ARG A 29 16.65 1.39 2.12
N THR A 30 17.68 1.93 2.76
CA THR A 30 17.75 1.95 4.22
C THR A 30 16.68 2.89 4.80
N PRO A 31 16.37 2.82 6.10
CA PRO A 31 15.49 3.77 6.75
C PRO A 31 15.93 5.23 6.57
N ASP A 32 17.23 5.51 6.68
CA ASP A 32 17.77 6.85 6.50
C ASP A 32 17.63 7.34 5.05
N GLU A 33 17.92 6.49 4.07
CA GLU A 33 17.73 6.81 2.66
C GLU A 33 16.26 7.10 2.32
N LEU A 34 15.32 6.33 2.89
CA LEU A 34 13.87 6.56 2.73
C LEU A 34 13.44 7.88 3.38
N ASN A 35 13.85 8.12 4.63
CA ASN A 35 13.55 9.38 5.32
C ASN A 35 14.11 10.59 4.54
N PHE A 36 15.30 10.45 3.97
CA PHE A 36 15.90 11.47 3.13
C PHE A 36 15.10 11.74 1.84
N ASP A 37 14.52 10.71 1.22
CA ASP A 37 13.63 10.90 0.06
C ASP A 37 12.36 11.67 0.42
N VAL A 38 11.75 11.39 1.59
CA VAL A 38 10.56 12.11 2.07
C VAL A 38 10.88 13.61 2.21
N VAL A 39 12.01 13.94 2.84
CA VAL A 39 12.50 15.32 2.95
C VAL A 39 12.77 15.92 1.56
N GLY A 40 13.41 15.16 0.67
CA GLY A 40 13.69 15.56 -0.70
C GLY A 40 12.44 15.89 -1.50
N LEU A 41 11.40 15.05 -1.42
CA LEU A 41 10.14 15.27 -2.11
C LEU A 41 9.46 16.55 -1.63
N ALA A 42 9.31 16.73 -0.31
CA ALA A 42 8.68 17.92 0.24
C ALA A 42 9.37 19.19 -0.28
N ARG A 43 10.71 19.18 -0.39
CA ARG A 43 11.47 20.29 -0.97
C ARG A 43 11.21 20.48 -2.46
N ILE A 44 11.19 19.40 -3.25
CA ILE A 44 10.87 19.44 -4.69
C ILE A 44 9.47 20.04 -4.91
N LEU A 45 8.52 19.71 -4.04
CA LEU A 45 7.15 20.24 -4.05
C LEU A 45 7.00 21.62 -3.40
N GLY A 46 8.10 22.25 -2.96
CA GLY A 46 8.14 23.66 -2.58
C GLY A 46 8.23 23.93 -1.08
N ARG A 47 8.37 22.92 -0.21
CA ARG A 47 8.66 23.13 1.22
C ARG A 47 9.98 23.88 1.37
N ARG A 48 9.92 25.08 1.94
CA ARG A 48 11.10 25.88 2.26
C ARG A 48 11.64 25.49 3.62
N LEU A 49 12.96 25.43 3.72
CA LEU A 49 13.68 25.14 4.95
C LEU A 49 14.44 26.39 5.42
N SER A 50 14.77 26.46 6.71
CA SER A 50 15.65 27.51 7.22
C SER A 50 17.08 27.31 6.66
N GLY A 51 17.92 28.35 6.71
CA GLY A 51 19.31 28.22 6.27
C GLY A 51 20.10 27.15 7.03
N ARG A 52 19.79 26.95 8.32
CA ARG A 52 20.39 25.89 9.14
C ARG A 52 19.96 24.51 8.67
N ASP A 53 18.67 24.33 8.43
CA ASP A 53 18.12 23.03 8.01
C ASP A 53 18.57 22.67 6.58
N GLU A 54 18.73 23.66 5.70
CA GLU A 54 19.33 23.48 4.37
C GLU A 54 20.77 22.96 4.44
N LEU A 55 21.58 23.48 5.37
CA LEU A 55 22.93 22.97 5.61
C LEU A 55 22.88 21.54 6.14
N GLN A 56 21.98 21.25 7.08
CA GLN A 56 21.80 19.91 7.63
C GLN A 56 21.42 18.89 6.54
N VAL A 57 20.51 19.27 5.63
CA VAL A 57 20.13 18.42 4.49
C VAL A 57 21.31 18.14 3.56
N ARG A 58 22.20 19.11 3.33
CA ARG A 58 23.43 18.89 2.54
C ARG A 58 24.41 17.94 3.23
N LEU A 59 24.51 17.99 4.56
CA LEU A 59 25.34 17.05 5.32
C LEU A 59 24.81 15.62 5.16
N TRP A 60 23.51 15.42 5.39
CA TRP A 60 22.87 14.12 5.14
C TRP A 60 23.04 13.67 3.69
N GLN A 61 22.91 14.58 2.71
CA GLN A 61 23.12 14.25 1.31
C GLN A 61 24.53 13.71 1.03
N ASN A 62 25.56 14.28 1.67
CA ASN A 62 26.94 13.84 1.49
C ASN A 62 27.20 12.47 2.12
N GLU A 63 26.53 12.15 3.22
CA GLU A 63 26.66 10.86 3.90
C GLU A 63 25.81 9.76 3.23
N LEU A 64 24.62 10.11 2.73
CA LEU A 64 23.63 9.17 2.19
C LEU A 64 23.70 8.97 0.69
N ARG A 65 24.26 9.92 -0.10
CA ARG A 65 24.43 9.69 -1.53
C ARG A 65 25.71 8.91 -1.81
N PRO A 66 25.63 7.79 -2.55
CA PRO A 66 26.81 7.18 -3.10
C PRO A 66 27.41 8.10 -4.18
N THR A 67 28.74 8.05 -4.32
CA THR A 67 29.43 8.49 -5.54
C THR A 67 28.96 7.70 -6.79
N HIS A 68 28.31 6.54 -6.60
CA HIS A 68 27.76 5.69 -7.66
C HIS A 68 26.23 5.61 -7.62
N THR A 69 25.55 6.23 -8.59
CA THR A 69 24.09 6.45 -8.66
C THR A 69 23.19 5.20 -8.73
N ARG A 70 23.76 3.99 -8.69
CA ARG A 70 23.02 2.70 -8.78
C ARG A 70 22.99 1.89 -7.48
N LEU A 71 23.63 2.35 -6.41
CA LEU A 71 23.61 1.68 -5.11
C LEU A 71 22.50 2.31 -4.25
N VAL A 72 21.52 1.50 -3.87
CA VAL A 72 20.48 1.84 -2.87
C VAL A 72 20.61 0.84 -1.74
N GLY A 73 20.17 1.17 -0.52
CA GLY A 73 20.15 0.24 0.59
C GLY A 73 21.49 0.01 1.26
N VAL A 74 22.43 0.94 1.11
CA VAL A 74 23.81 0.79 1.61
C VAL A 74 24.15 1.85 2.64
N HIS A 75 23.55 3.03 2.55
CA HIS A 75 23.98 4.17 3.35
C HIS A 75 23.08 4.35 4.57
N THR A 76 23.73 4.46 5.73
CA THR A 76 23.10 4.84 7.00
C THR A 76 23.96 5.92 7.64
N LEU A 77 23.32 6.83 8.36
CA LEU A 77 24.03 7.87 9.09
C LEU A 77 24.78 7.23 10.26
N ALA A 78 26.08 7.51 10.35
CA ALA A 78 26.93 6.90 11.36
C ALA A 78 26.59 7.37 12.78
N ASP A 79 26.08 8.59 12.91
CA ASP A 79 25.66 9.17 14.19
C ASP A 79 24.15 8.92 14.42
N PRO A 80 23.78 8.15 15.46
CA PRO A 80 22.38 7.88 15.78
C PRO A 80 21.55 9.13 16.09
N SER A 81 22.18 10.20 16.59
CA SER A 81 21.49 11.47 16.84
C SER A 81 21.10 12.17 15.53
N ASN A 82 21.95 12.09 14.51
CA ASN A 82 21.65 12.58 13.17
C ASN A 82 20.59 11.73 12.47
N ALA A 83 20.61 10.40 12.66
CA ALA A 83 19.56 9.51 12.14
C ALA A 83 18.18 9.87 12.72
N ARG A 84 18.10 10.09 14.04
CA ARG A 84 16.86 10.56 14.69
C ARG A 84 16.41 11.92 14.19
N LEU A 85 17.34 12.87 14.04
CA LEU A 85 17.00 14.19 13.51
C LEU A 85 16.45 14.11 12.08
N LEU A 86 17.01 13.23 11.26
CA LEU A 86 16.52 12.98 9.91
C LEU A 86 15.11 12.37 9.92
N GLU A 87 14.86 11.38 10.79
CA GLU A 87 13.55 10.79 10.99
C GLU A 87 12.51 11.84 11.41
N ASP A 88 12.80 12.66 12.43
CA ASP A 88 11.91 13.73 12.89
C ASP A 88 11.61 14.73 11.76
N THR A 89 12.64 15.08 10.98
CA THR A 89 12.51 15.99 9.84
C THR A 89 11.68 15.39 8.72
N ALA A 90 11.79 14.08 8.49
CA ALA A 90 10.98 13.34 7.54
C ALA A 90 9.51 13.28 7.98
N GLN A 91 9.23 13.06 9.27
CA GLN A 91 7.87 13.11 9.81
C GLN A 91 7.23 14.51 9.64
N GLN A 92 7.99 15.58 9.90
CA GLN A 92 7.52 16.94 9.64
C GLN A 92 7.29 17.22 8.15
N ALA A 93 8.15 16.69 7.28
CA ALA A 93 7.99 16.78 5.84
C ALA A 93 6.74 16.02 5.36
N LEU A 94 6.48 14.83 5.91
CA LEU A 94 5.30 14.03 5.63
C LEU A 94 4.02 14.74 6.05
N ALA A 95 3.98 15.33 7.25
CA ALA A 95 2.85 16.13 7.70
C ALA A 95 2.59 17.32 6.77
N TRP A 96 3.65 18.02 6.35
CA TRP A 96 3.55 19.14 5.40
C TRP A 96 3.04 18.69 4.01
N LEU A 97 3.42 17.50 3.56
CA LEU A 97 2.93 16.89 2.32
C LEU A 97 1.45 16.51 2.44
N ALA A 98 1.03 15.93 3.56
CA ALA A 98 -0.35 15.55 3.81
C ALA A 98 -1.31 16.75 3.73
N GLU A 99 -0.92 17.92 4.25
CA GLU A 99 -1.68 19.18 4.12
C GLU A 99 -1.89 19.65 2.66
N ARG A 100 -1.10 19.10 1.73
CA ARG A 100 -1.04 19.51 0.31
C ARG A 100 -1.38 18.37 -0.65
N ALA A 101 -1.91 17.27 -0.12
CA ALA A 101 -2.46 16.24 -0.97
C ALA A 101 -3.61 16.85 -1.82
N PRO A 102 -3.67 16.57 -3.14
CA PRO A 102 -4.80 16.97 -3.96
C PRO A 102 -6.13 16.43 -3.39
N ASP A 103 -7.22 17.13 -3.67
CA ASP A 103 -8.56 16.69 -3.25
C ASP A 103 -8.83 15.23 -3.66
N GLY A 104 -9.28 14.42 -2.71
CA GLY A 104 -9.52 13.00 -2.92
C GLY A 104 -8.27 12.10 -2.88
N TYR A 105 -7.12 12.62 -2.43
CA TYR A 105 -5.89 11.85 -2.26
C TYR A 105 -5.25 12.07 -0.88
N GLU A 106 -4.38 11.14 -0.47
CA GLU A 106 -3.53 11.26 0.71
C GLU A 106 -2.10 10.78 0.42
N PHE A 107 -1.14 11.38 1.15
CA PHE A 107 0.21 10.86 1.22
C PHE A 107 0.35 9.88 2.38
N VAL A 108 0.83 8.66 2.11
CA VAL A 108 1.05 7.63 3.13
C VAL A 108 2.47 7.10 3.02
N LEU A 109 3.15 6.98 4.17
CA LEU A 109 4.47 6.39 4.28
C LEU A 109 4.35 4.95 4.78
N THR A 110 4.61 3.98 3.91
CA THR A 110 4.67 2.54 4.22
C THR A 110 6.12 2.05 4.18
N ASP A 111 6.47 1.13 3.27
CA ASP A 111 7.84 0.96 2.81
C ASP A 111 8.22 1.97 1.73
N ALA A 112 7.27 2.79 1.27
CA ALA A 112 7.53 3.88 0.36
C ALA A 112 6.57 5.03 0.65
N LEU A 113 6.89 6.20 0.10
CA LEU A 113 5.98 7.32 0.12
C LEU A 113 5.03 7.23 -1.08
N GLU A 114 3.75 7.05 -0.81
CA GLU A 114 2.70 6.87 -1.81
C GLU A 114 1.74 8.07 -1.81
N LEU A 115 1.33 8.52 -2.99
CA LEU A 115 0.13 9.34 -3.16
C LEU A 115 -0.98 8.41 -3.64
N ARG A 116 -1.98 8.17 -2.79
CA ARG A 116 -3.08 7.25 -3.09
C ARG A 116 -4.43 7.95 -2.98
N PRO A 117 -5.46 7.52 -3.73
CA PRO A 117 -6.80 8.03 -3.55
C PRO A 117 -7.29 7.79 -2.12
N LEU A 118 -8.03 8.74 -1.56
CA LEU A 118 -8.79 8.53 -0.33
C LEU A 118 -9.84 7.45 -0.59
N LEU A 119 -9.90 6.48 0.30
CA LEU A 119 -10.96 5.48 0.27
C LEU A 119 -12.25 6.12 0.76
N ASP A 120 -13.25 6.16 -0.10
CA ASP A 120 -14.56 6.74 0.18
C ASP A 120 -15.56 5.63 0.53
N LEU A 121 -15.83 5.47 1.84
CA LEU A 121 -16.83 4.54 2.34
C LEU A 121 -18.27 5.02 2.12
N ASP A 122 -18.48 6.26 1.65
CA ASP A 122 -19.79 6.81 1.27
C ASP A 122 -20.05 6.69 -0.24
N ALA A 123 -19.09 6.19 -1.02
CA ALA A 123 -19.25 5.93 -2.45
C ALA A 123 -20.45 5.01 -2.74
N GLU A 124 -21.12 5.22 -3.88
CA GLU A 124 -22.27 4.40 -4.31
C GLU A 124 -21.91 2.92 -4.46
N VAL A 125 -20.67 2.63 -4.84
CA VAL A 125 -20.12 1.28 -4.96
C VAL A 125 -18.83 1.20 -4.15
N VAL A 126 -18.75 0.19 -3.29
CA VAL A 126 -17.58 -0.05 -2.42
C VAL A 126 -16.94 -1.37 -2.80
N ALA A 127 -15.67 -1.33 -3.23
CA ALA A 127 -14.90 -2.52 -3.57
C ALA A 127 -14.65 -3.39 -2.33
N VAL A 128 -14.84 -4.70 -2.45
CA VAL A 128 -14.64 -5.64 -1.33
C VAL A 128 -13.18 -5.65 -0.88
N GLU A 129 -12.24 -5.47 -1.80
CA GLU A 129 -10.81 -5.33 -1.53
C GLU A 129 -10.51 -4.10 -0.66
N ALA A 130 -11.19 -2.98 -0.90
CA ALA A 130 -11.03 -1.77 -0.09
C ALA A 130 -11.54 -1.98 1.34
N VAL A 131 -12.63 -2.73 1.50
CA VAL A 131 -13.16 -3.13 2.82
C VAL A 131 -12.15 -3.99 3.56
N VAL A 132 -11.57 -5.00 2.90
CA VAL A 132 -10.55 -5.88 3.48
C VAL A 132 -9.30 -5.08 3.88
N GLU A 133 -8.82 -4.20 3.01
CA GLU A 133 -7.65 -3.34 3.30
C GLU A 133 -7.91 -2.42 4.50
N LEU A 134 -9.09 -1.78 4.55
CA LEU A 134 -9.47 -0.90 5.65
C LEU A 134 -9.69 -1.64 6.96
N ALA A 135 -10.07 -2.92 6.92
CA ALA A 135 -10.25 -3.73 8.13
C ALA A 135 -8.94 -3.84 8.92
N GLY A 136 -7.79 -3.86 8.23
CA GLY A 136 -6.47 -3.85 8.86
C GLY A 136 -6.18 -5.08 9.74
N VAL A 137 -6.96 -6.14 9.58
CA VAL A 137 -6.88 -7.39 10.32
C VAL A 137 -7.01 -8.57 9.37
N ASP A 138 -6.45 -9.72 9.74
CA ASP A 138 -6.57 -10.94 8.94
C ASP A 138 -7.99 -11.50 9.05
N LEU A 139 -8.72 -11.49 7.94
CA LEU A 139 -10.09 -11.98 7.83
C LEU A 139 -10.08 -13.24 6.96
N PRO A 140 -10.32 -14.43 7.51
CA PRO A 140 -10.21 -15.69 6.76
C PRO A 140 -11.02 -15.74 5.46
N ALA A 141 -12.18 -15.07 5.41
CA ALA A 141 -13.03 -15.06 4.23
C ALA A 141 -12.55 -14.10 3.13
N SER A 142 -11.64 -13.16 3.45
CA SER A 142 -11.21 -12.07 2.57
C SER A 142 -10.83 -12.52 1.16
N ARG A 143 -9.94 -13.51 1.05
CA ARG A 143 -9.43 -13.99 -0.25
C ARG A 143 -10.53 -14.51 -1.17
N LEU A 144 -11.48 -15.27 -0.62
CA LEU A 144 -12.56 -15.84 -1.40
C LEU A 144 -13.66 -14.83 -1.67
N ALA A 145 -13.88 -13.87 -0.76
CA ALA A 145 -14.86 -12.79 -0.92
C ALA A 145 -14.48 -11.78 -2.04
N THR A 146 -13.18 -11.63 -2.31
CA THR A 146 -12.62 -10.80 -3.40
C THR A 146 -12.39 -11.60 -4.70
N ALA A 147 -12.79 -12.87 -4.75
CA ALA A 147 -12.51 -13.71 -5.91
C ALA A 147 -13.41 -13.39 -7.11
N HIS A 148 -12.89 -13.61 -8.31
CA HIS A 148 -13.65 -13.66 -9.56
C HIS A 148 -14.00 -15.11 -9.88
N VAL A 149 -15.05 -15.30 -10.68
CA VAL A 149 -15.40 -16.58 -11.28
C VAL A 149 -14.84 -16.65 -12.68
N ARG A 150 -14.13 -17.72 -13.01
CA ARG A 150 -13.52 -17.93 -14.33
C ARG A 150 -13.71 -19.35 -14.84
N ARG A 151 -13.78 -19.49 -16.15
CA ARG A 151 -13.81 -20.79 -16.81
C ARG A 151 -12.39 -21.25 -17.16
N ALA A 152 -12.01 -22.44 -16.73
CA ALA A 152 -10.74 -23.04 -17.10
C ALA A 152 -10.78 -23.63 -18.52
N ALA A 153 -9.60 -23.89 -19.09
CA ALA A 153 -9.48 -24.57 -20.39
C ALA A 153 -10.08 -25.99 -20.39
N SER A 154 -10.21 -26.63 -19.22
CA SER A 154 -10.92 -27.92 -19.05
C SER A 154 -12.43 -27.80 -19.24
N GLY A 155 -12.97 -26.58 -19.17
CA GLY A 155 -14.41 -26.31 -19.20
C GLY A 155 -15.04 -26.11 -17.82
N ASP A 156 -14.33 -26.44 -16.75
CA ASP A 156 -14.79 -26.29 -15.36
C ASP A 156 -14.73 -24.84 -14.88
N TRP A 157 -15.53 -24.52 -13.85
CA TRP A 157 -15.59 -23.20 -13.24
C TRP A 157 -14.82 -23.15 -11.91
N TYR A 158 -14.10 -22.05 -11.69
CA TYR A 158 -13.33 -21.81 -10.47
C TYR A 158 -13.59 -20.40 -9.95
N ALA A 159 -13.59 -20.26 -8.62
CA ALA A 159 -13.48 -18.96 -7.97
C ALA A 159 -12.00 -18.73 -7.58
N GLY A 160 -11.43 -17.62 -8.02
CA GLY A 160 -10.01 -17.35 -7.88
C GLY A 160 -9.62 -15.95 -8.33
N ASP A 161 -8.32 -15.73 -8.39
CA ASP A 161 -7.72 -14.58 -9.07
C ASP A 161 -6.96 -15.06 -10.33
N ALA A 162 -6.25 -14.15 -10.99
CA ALA A 162 -5.48 -14.47 -12.20
C ALA A 162 -4.38 -15.55 -11.99
N VAL A 163 -3.97 -15.78 -10.74
CA VAL A 163 -2.81 -16.60 -10.36
C VAL A 163 -3.25 -17.87 -9.61
N CYS A 164 -4.32 -17.82 -8.83
CA CYS A 164 -4.72 -18.90 -7.92
C CYS A 164 -6.21 -19.28 -8.07
N ASN A 165 -6.49 -20.59 -7.98
CA ASN A 165 -7.84 -21.13 -7.84
C ASN A 165 -8.11 -21.41 -6.35
N TRP A 166 -8.97 -20.63 -5.73
CA TRP A 166 -9.29 -20.74 -4.31
C TRP A 166 -10.45 -21.70 -4.04
N SER A 167 -11.34 -21.89 -5.02
CA SER A 167 -12.44 -22.85 -4.95
C SER A 167 -12.81 -23.40 -6.32
N GLY A 168 -13.19 -24.68 -6.36
CA GLY A 168 -13.58 -25.43 -7.56
C GLY A 168 -12.84 -26.76 -7.67
N PRO A 169 -13.08 -27.54 -8.73
CA PRO A 169 -13.98 -27.24 -9.84
C PRO A 169 -15.47 -27.18 -9.43
N HIS A 170 -16.22 -26.31 -10.10
CA HIS A 170 -17.67 -26.17 -9.97
C HIS A 170 -18.37 -26.51 -11.29
N GLU A 171 -19.59 -27.03 -11.19
CA GLU A 171 -20.38 -27.48 -12.35
C GLU A 171 -20.88 -26.30 -13.22
N SER A 172 -20.99 -25.10 -12.65
CA SER A 172 -21.47 -23.90 -13.34
C SER A 172 -20.84 -22.61 -12.80
N ALA A 173 -20.95 -21.53 -13.58
CA ALA A 173 -20.56 -20.19 -13.14
C ALA A 173 -21.35 -19.75 -11.91
N ASP A 174 -22.65 -20.04 -11.87
CA ASP A 174 -23.53 -19.69 -10.74
C ASP A 174 -23.14 -20.44 -9.46
N ALA A 175 -22.75 -21.71 -9.57
CA ALA A 175 -22.26 -22.49 -8.43
C ALA A 175 -20.95 -21.90 -7.87
N ALA A 176 -20.03 -21.50 -8.74
CA ALA A 176 -18.81 -20.81 -8.33
C ALA A 176 -19.10 -19.43 -7.72
N ALA A 177 -20.04 -18.67 -8.29
CA ALA A 177 -20.44 -17.36 -7.78
C ALA A 177 -21.13 -17.45 -6.41
N ALA A 178 -21.95 -18.48 -6.19
CA ALA A 178 -22.60 -18.73 -4.90
C ALA A 178 -21.58 -18.95 -3.77
N VAL A 179 -20.45 -19.59 -4.06
CA VAL A 179 -19.36 -19.77 -3.08
C VAL A 179 -18.68 -18.45 -2.73
N VAL A 180 -18.45 -17.57 -3.72
CA VAL A 180 -17.94 -16.22 -3.47
C VAL A 180 -18.95 -15.41 -2.64
N GLN A 181 -20.24 -15.53 -2.94
CA GLN A 181 -21.30 -14.83 -2.20
C GLN A 181 -21.43 -15.32 -0.74
N ALA A 182 -21.25 -16.63 -0.51
CA ALA A 182 -21.18 -17.19 0.84
C ALA A 182 -19.97 -16.62 1.60
N ALA A 183 -18.80 -16.55 0.96
CA ALA A 183 -17.61 -15.94 1.56
C ALA A 183 -17.80 -14.44 1.85
N ARG A 184 -18.51 -13.70 1.00
CA ARG A 184 -18.89 -12.30 1.27
C ARG A 184 -19.81 -12.19 2.48
N THR A 185 -20.75 -13.12 2.64
CA THR A 185 -21.61 -13.16 3.83
C THR A 185 -20.79 -13.44 5.09
N GLU A 186 -19.88 -14.40 5.04
CA GLU A 186 -18.96 -14.70 6.13
C GLU A 186 -18.04 -13.51 6.47
N LEU A 187 -17.56 -12.79 5.44
CA LEU A 187 -16.74 -11.59 5.62
C LEU A 187 -17.49 -10.52 6.43
N ILE A 188 -18.78 -10.32 6.19
CA ILE A 188 -19.60 -9.37 6.96
C ILE A 188 -19.61 -9.76 8.45
N ASP A 189 -19.79 -11.03 8.76
CA ASP A 189 -19.82 -11.51 10.14
C ASP A 189 -18.44 -11.38 10.81
N GLN A 190 -17.36 -11.66 10.06
CA GLN A 190 -15.99 -11.47 10.53
C GLN A 190 -15.67 -9.99 10.80
N LEU A 191 -16.13 -9.07 9.94
CA LEU A 191 -15.97 -7.62 10.13
C LEU A 191 -16.68 -7.15 11.41
N ARG A 192 -17.92 -7.58 11.63
CA ARG A 192 -18.67 -7.28 12.87
C ARG A 192 -17.95 -7.83 14.10
N ALA A 193 -17.49 -9.08 14.03
CA ALA A 193 -16.73 -9.70 15.12
C ALA A 193 -15.42 -8.95 15.44
N ALA A 194 -14.81 -8.32 14.43
CA ALA A 194 -13.64 -7.45 14.59
C ALA A 194 -13.98 -6.02 15.05
N GLY A 195 -15.25 -5.71 15.34
CA GLY A 195 -15.70 -4.37 15.73
C GLY A 195 -15.73 -3.36 14.57
N ARG A 196 -15.81 -3.83 13.33
CA ARG A 196 -15.85 -3.02 12.10
C ARG A 196 -17.25 -3.01 11.48
N ASP A 197 -18.23 -2.60 12.28
CA ASP A 197 -19.63 -2.48 11.84
C ASP A 197 -19.81 -1.46 10.71
N ASP A 198 -18.98 -0.41 10.70
CA ASP A 198 -18.90 0.61 9.65
C ASP A 198 -18.60 -0.02 8.28
N LEU A 199 -17.63 -0.92 8.25
CA LEU A 199 -17.22 -1.64 7.06
C LEU A 199 -18.26 -2.71 6.66
N ALA A 200 -18.79 -3.45 7.63
CA ALA A 200 -19.83 -4.45 7.40
C ALA A 200 -21.10 -3.82 6.79
N ALA A 201 -21.46 -2.59 7.20
CA ALA A 201 -22.62 -1.87 6.69
C ALA A 201 -22.51 -1.49 5.20
N THR A 202 -21.31 -1.54 4.60
CA THR A 202 -21.11 -1.26 3.18
C THR A 202 -21.59 -2.40 2.26
N SER A 203 -21.97 -3.57 2.81
CA SER A 203 -22.24 -4.77 2.02
C SER A 203 -23.33 -4.63 0.95
N ALA A 204 -24.30 -3.76 1.17
CA ALA A 204 -25.36 -3.47 0.19
C ALA A 204 -24.86 -2.74 -1.06
N ARG A 205 -23.65 -2.17 -1.01
CA ARG A 205 -22.99 -1.41 -2.08
C ARG A 205 -21.81 -2.18 -2.69
N TRP A 206 -21.60 -3.43 -2.30
CA TRP A 206 -20.58 -4.27 -2.93
C TRP A 206 -21.04 -4.65 -4.34
N PRO A 207 -20.14 -4.63 -5.34
CA PRO A 207 -20.49 -5.03 -6.69
C PRO A 207 -20.85 -6.51 -6.73
N ASP A 208 -21.65 -6.95 -7.69
CA ASP A 208 -21.93 -8.38 -7.93
C ASP A 208 -20.63 -9.18 -8.15
N VAL A 209 -20.69 -10.52 -8.01
CA VAL A 209 -19.54 -11.38 -8.24
C VAL A 209 -19.13 -11.32 -9.73
N PRO A 210 -17.90 -10.90 -10.06
CA PRO A 210 -17.46 -10.84 -11.44
C PRO A 210 -17.35 -12.25 -12.03
N ILE A 211 -17.96 -12.47 -13.20
CA ILE A 211 -17.87 -13.72 -13.96
C ILE A 211 -17.14 -13.43 -15.28
N GLU A 212 -15.92 -13.93 -15.41
CA GLU A 212 -15.13 -13.89 -16.63
C GLU A 212 -15.68 -14.90 -17.64
N ARG A 213 -15.99 -14.41 -18.85
CA ARG A 213 -16.55 -15.21 -19.95
C ARG A 213 -15.47 -15.73 -20.88
#